data_AF-A0A534QDC5-F1
#
_entry.id   AF-A0A534QDC5-F1
#
_cell.length_a   1.000
_cell.length_b   1.000
_cell.length_c   1.000
_cell.angle_alpha   90.00
_cell.angle_beta   90.00
_cell.angle_gamma   90.00
#
_symmetry.space_group_name_H-M   'P 1'
#
loop_
_entity.id
_entity.type
_entity.pdbx_description
1 polymer ?
#
loop_
_entity_poly.entity_id
_entity_poly.type
_entity_poly.pdbx_seq_one_letter_code
_entity_poly.pdbx_strand_id
1 'polypeptide(L)' 'MVLRALYVAAQAAVDLAMHLGADAGLAPPATYQEAFRRLADGGLLERDLSERLAAWTGFRNVLAHCYATVN' A
#
# COMPACT_ATOMS: atom_id res chain seq x y z
N MET A 1 -16.78 2.24 -12.60
CA MET A 1 -15.59 2.98 -13.11
C MET A 1 -14.74 3.52 -11.96
N VAL A 2 -15.28 4.34 -11.04
CA VAL A 2 -14.51 4.98 -9.94
C VAL A 2 -13.89 4.01 -8.93
N LEU A 3 -14.63 3.02 -8.43
CA LEU A 3 -14.12 2.06 -7.44
C LEU A 3 -12.91 1.25 -7.96
N ARG A 4 -12.85 0.98 -9.26
CA ARG A 4 -11.76 0.23 -9.90
C ARG A 4 -10.52 1.11 -10.00
N ALA A 5 -10.70 2.39 -10.31
CA ALA A 5 -9.61 3.35 -10.31
C ALA A 5 -9.00 3.50 -8.91
N LEU A 6 -9.81 3.54 -7.86
CA LEU A 6 -9.34 3.59 -6.47
C LEU A 6 -8.57 2.31 -6.09
N TYR A 7 -9.08 1.14 -6.47
CA TYR A 7 -8.38 -0.12 -6.25
C TYR A 7 -7.01 -0.15 -6.94
N VAL A 8 -6.96 0.24 -8.22
CA VAL A 8 -5.72 0.30 -9.00
C VAL A 8 -4.73 1.30 -8.40
N ALA A 9 -5.19 2.49 -7.98
CA ALA A 9 -4.34 3.48 -7.34
C ALA A 9 -3.74 2.97 -6.03
N ALA A 10 -4.55 2.31 -5.19
CA ALA A 10 -4.06 1.72 -3.95
C ALA A 10 -3.07 0.58 -4.20
N GLN A 11 -3.33 -0.27 -5.20
CA GLN A 11 -2.40 -1.33 -5.60
C GLN A 11 -1.07 -0.76 -6.10
N ALA A 12 -1.10 0.25 -6.97
CA ALA A 12 0.10 0.90 -7.49
C ALA A 12 0.95 1.53 -6.37
N ALA A 13 0.31 2.13 -5.36
CA ALA A 13 1.01 2.67 -4.20
C ALA A 13 1.74 1.58 -3.39
N VAL A 14 1.10 0.41 -3.22
CA VAL A 14 1.72 -0.75 -2.57
C VAL A 14 2.90 -1.28 -3.38
N ASP A 15 2.73 -1.44 -4.70
CA ASP A 15 3.78 -1.95 -5.58
C ASP A 15 5.02 -1.03 -5.57
N LEU A 16 4.80 0.30 -5.60
CA LEU A 16 5.86 1.29 -5.45
C LEU A 16 6.56 1.20 -4.10
N ALA A 17 5.81 1.04 -3.02
CA ALA A 17 6.40 0.94 -1.68
C ALA A 17 7.28 -0.31 -1.53
N MET A 18 6.83 -1.44 -2.08
CA MET A 18 7.60 -2.69 -2.10
C MET A 18 8.86 -2.56 -2.95
N HIS A 19 8.75 -1.95 -4.13
CA HIS A 19 9.89 -1.72 -5.02
C HIS A 19 10.93 -0.80 -4.39
N LEU A 20 10.49 0.33 -3.83
CA LEU A 20 11.37 1.29 -3.16
C LEU A 20 12.04 0.69 -1.92
N GLY A 21 11.30 -0.11 -1.15
CA GLY A 21 11.86 -0.81 0.02
C GLY A 21 12.95 -1.82 -0.38
N ALA A 22 12.76 -2.54 -1.48
CA ALA A 22 13.75 -3.45 -2.01
C ALA A 22 15.01 -2.72 -2.53
N ASP A 23 14.83 -1.60 -3.24
CA ASP A 23 15.92 -0.76 -3.74
C ASP A 23 16.75 -0.17 -2.58
N ALA A 24 16.08 0.23 -1.51
CA ALA A 24 16.70 0.72 -0.29
C ALA A 24 17.31 -0.37 0.61
N GLY A 25 17.27 -1.65 0.21
CA GLY A 25 17.83 -2.76 0.98
C GLY A 25 17.10 -3.05 2.29
N LEU A 26 15.84 -2.61 2.43
CA LEU A 26 15.03 -2.90 3.60
C LEU A 26 14.64 -4.38 3.60
N ALA A 27 14.55 -4.96 4.80
CA ALA A 27 14.02 -6.31 4.93
C ALA A 27 12.61 -6.40 4.32
N PRO A 28 12.20 -7.56 3.78
CA PRO A 28 10.88 -7.74 3.20
C PRO A 28 9.80 -7.56 4.29
N PRO A 29 8.76 -6.74 4.04
CA PRO A 29 7.67 -6.54 4.99
C PRO A 29 6.73 -7.75 5.01
N ALA A 30 6.10 -8.03 6.17
CA ALA A 30 5.13 -9.13 6.29
C ALA A 30 3.74 -8.73 5.79
N THR A 31 3.45 -7.43 5.72
CA THR A 31 2.17 -6.87 5.28
C THR A 31 2.36 -5.64 4.42
N TYR A 32 1.35 -5.26 3.62
CA TYR A 32 1.41 -4.03 2.83
C TYR A 32 1.46 -2.77 3.69
N GLN A 33 0.79 -2.76 4.85
CA GLN A 33 0.91 -1.67 5.82
C GLN A 33 2.35 -1.50 6.29
N GLU A 34 3.01 -2.61 6.57
CA GLU A 34 4.38 -2.61 7.05
C GLU A 34 5.37 -2.11 6.00
N ALA A 35 5.11 -2.31 4.70
CA ALA A 35 5.92 -1.72 3.63
C ALA A 35 6.02 -0.19 3.77
N PHE A 36 4.90 0.50 3.98
CA PHE A 36 4.89 1.95 4.16
C PHE A 36 5.57 2.39 5.46
N ARG A 37 5.37 1.64 6.55
CA ARG A 37 5.99 1.96 7.85
C ARG A 37 7.51 1.84 7.79
N ARG A 38 8.01 0.78 7.14
CA ARG A 38 9.45 0.58 6.95
C ARG A 38 10.09 1.69 6.10
N LEU A 39 9.38 2.20 5.09
CA LEU A 39 9.84 3.38 4.34
C LEU A 39 9.93 4.63 5.23
N ALA A 40 8.99 4.83 6.15
CA ALA A 40 9.06 5.94 7.09
C ALA A 40 10.17 5.78 8.12
N ASP A 41 10.40 4.56 8.62
CA ASP A 41 11.50 4.26 9.53
C ASP A 41 12.87 4.45 8.85
N GLY A 42 12.95 4.17 7.53
CA GLY A 42 14.12 4.46 6.70
C GLY A 42 14.25 5.92 6.25
N GLY A 43 13.34 6.81 6.66
CA GLY A 43 13.35 8.23 6.28
C GLY A 43 13.00 8.52 4.82
N LEU A 44 12.49 7.54 4.08
CA LEU A 44 12.11 7.65 2.67
C LEU A 44 10.69 8.17 2.47
N LEU A 45 9.88 8.15 3.53
CA LEU A 45 8.50 8.61 3.53
C LEU A 45 8.19 9.36 4.82
N GLU A 46 7.43 10.44 4.74
CA GLU A 46 6.96 11.12 5.96
C GLU A 46 6.03 10.20 6.76
N ARG A 47 6.14 10.26 8.10
CA ARG A 47 5.38 9.37 8.98
C ARG A 47 3.85 9.54 8.87
N ASP A 48 3.37 10.78 8.72
CA ASP A 48 1.94 11.05 8.50
C ASP A 48 1.42 10.40 7.21
N LEU A 49 2.15 10.61 6.10
CA LEU A 49 1.81 10.04 4.81
C LEU A 49 1.86 8.51 4.84
N SER A 50 2.86 7.93 5.51
CA SER A 50 3.00 6.50 5.71
C SER A 50 1.78 5.88 6.38
N GLU A 51 1.32 6.45 7.50
CA GLU A 51 0.16 5.90 8.22
C GLU A 51 -1.14 6.03 7.40
N ARG A 52 -1.30 7.13 6.64
CA ARG A 52 -2.44 7.31 5.74
C ARG A 52 -2.46 6.28 4.60
N LEU A 53 -1.31 6.01 3.99
CA LEU A 53 -1.17 5.00 2.94
C LEU A 53 -1.32 3.58 3.48
N ALA A 54 -0.80 3.31 4.70
CA ALA A 54 -1.01 2.05 5.39
C ALA A 54 -2.52 1.81 5.64
N ALA A 55 -3.28 2.81 6.09
CA ALA A 55 -4.73 2.68 6.25
C ALA A 55 -5.45 2.39 4.92
N TRP A 56 -4.96 2.98 3.81
CA TRP A 56 -5.48 2.76 2.47
C TRP A 56 -5.37 1.31 1.99
N THR A 57 -4.41 0.53 2.47
CA THR A 57 -4.30 -0.90 2.14
C THR A 57 -5.49 -1.72 2.64
N GLY A 58 -6.11 -1.33 3.78
CA GLY A 58 -7.33 -1.94 4.28
C GLY A 58 -8.52 -1.64 3.36
N PHE A 59 -8.63 -0.40 2.88
CA PHE A 59 -9.63 0.00 1.90
C PHE A 59 -9.49 -0.75 0.58
N ARG A 60 -8.25 -0.97 0.11
CA ARG A 60 -7.96 -1.80 -1.07
C ARG A 60 -8.52 -3.23 -0.93
N ASN A 61 -8.42 -3.84 0.25
CA ASN A 61 -8.98 -5.18 0.48
C ASN A 61 -10.51 -5.18 0.44
N VAL A 62 -11.16 -4.17 1.02
CA VAL A 62 -12.62 -4.01 0.92
C VAL A 62 -13.05 -3.88 -0.54
N LEU A 63 -12.37 -3.03 -1.32
CA LEU A 63 -12.66 -2.88 -2.74
C LEU A 63 -12.48 -4.19 -3.51
N ALA A 64 -11.40 -4.94 -3.26
CA ALA A 64 -11.15 -6.23 -3.89
C ALA A 64 -12.29 -7.23 -3.64
N HIS A 65 -12.76 -7.31 -2.40
CA HIS A 65 -13.87 -8.20 -2.04
C HIS A 65 -15.19 -7.74 -2.62
N CYS A 66 -15.50 -6.43 -2.60
CA CYS A 66 -16.70 -5.90 -3.27
C CYS A 66 -16.71 -6.20 -4.76
N TYR A 67 -15.54 -6.17 -5.43
CA TYR A 67 -15.41 -6.59 -6.81
C TYR A 67 -15.58 -8.10 -7.01
N ALA A 68 -15.07 -8.92 -6.08
CA ALA A 68 -15.22 -10.37 -6.12
C ALA A 68 -16.68 -10.84 -5.94
N THR A 69 -17.52 -10.04 -5.26
CA THR A 69 -18.97 -10.31 -5.10
C THR A 69 -19.79 -9.94 -6.33
N VAL A 70 -19.26 -9.11 -7.24
CA VAL A 70 -19.90 -8.85 -8.54
C VAL A 70 -19.49 -9.95 -9.51
N ASN A 71 -19.97 -11.16 -9.25
CA ASN A 71 -20.00 -12.26 -10.21
C ASN A 71 -21.22 -13.14 -9.93
#